data_AF-A0A554KWV1-F1
#
_entry.id   AF-A0A554KWV1-F1
#
_cell.length_a   1.000
_cell.length_b   1.000
_cell.length_c   1.000
_cell.angle_alpha   90.00
_cell.angle_beta   90.00
_cell.angle_gamma   90.00
#
_symmetry.space_group_name_H-M   'P 1'
#
loop_
_entity.id
_entity.type
_entity.pdbx_description
1 polymer ?
#
loop_
_entity_poly.entity_id
_entity_poly.type
_entity_poly.pdbx_seq_one_letter_code
_entity_poly.pdbx_strand_id
1 'polypeptide(L)'
;MPNDKLENYGLNIKDIEVKTKIIENQSLKAIIGLNFGPFTVKGFRISKSKYVPDSGEKTKNGELWIVPPSYKDSGGRYHPTFFIPHKELWQELKDHIMTEYEKAVDAHYRKRLNMPEF
;
A
#
# COMPACT_ATOMS: atom_id res chain seq x y z
N MET A 1 26.08 -17.13 16.20
CA MET A 1 24.82 -16.56 16.73
C MET A 1 23.67 -17.36 16.11
N PRO A 2 22.64 -17.71 16.87
CA PRO A 2 21.61 -18.64 16.41
C PRO A 2 20.90 -18.06 15.20
N ASN A 3 20.64 -18.92 14.20
CA ASN A 3 19.72 -18.61 13.11
C ASN A 3 18.36 -18.30 13.71
N ASP A 4 18.03 -17.01 13.80
CA ASP A 4 16.66 -16.54 13.92
C ASP A 4 15.92 -16.95 12.65
N LYS A 5 15.49 -18.22 12.61
CA LYS A 5 14.36 -18.62 11.81
C LYS A 5 13.22 -17.75 12.32
N LEU A 6 12.97 -16.68 11.59
CA LEU A 6 11.84 -15.77 11.76
C LEU A 6 10.61 -16.64 11.94
N GLU A 7 10.16 -16.80 13.19
CA GLU A 7 8.81 -17.25 13.46
C GLU A 7 7.92 -16.14 12.91
N ASN A 8 7.59 -16.25 11.63
CA ASN A 8 6.44 -15.58 11.05
C ASN A 8 5.31 -15.86 12.05
N TYR A 9 4.72 -14.82 12.65
CA TYR A 9 3.59 -14.93 13.59
C TYR A 9 2.31 -15.47 12.88
N GLY A 10 2.44 -16.46 12.00
CA GLY A 10 1.42 -16.93 11.06
C GLY A 10 1.05 -15.92 9.99
N LEU A 11 1.75 -14.78 9.87
CA LEU A 11 1.34 -13.69 8.99
C LEU A 11 1.79 -13.94 7.54
N ASN A 12 0.91 -14.52 6.74
CA ASN A 12 1.11 -14.65 5.29
C ASN A 12 0.61 -13.37 4.60
N ILE A 13 1.52 -12.58 4.05
CA ILE A 13 1.18 -11.29 3.41
C ILE A 13 0.17 -11.46 2.27
N LYS A 14 0.26 -12.57 1.54
CA LYS A 14 -0.62 -12.86 0.40
C LYS A 14 -2.08 -13.08 0.78
N ASP A 15 -2.33 -13.46 2.03
CA ASP A 15 -3.67 -13.72 2.56
C ASP A 15 -4.34 -12.44 3.09
N ILE A 16 -3.59 -11.33 3.18
CA ILE A 16 -4.14 -10.04 3.61
C ILE A 16 -5.05 -9.51 2.51
N GLU A 17 -6.34 -9.37 2.81
CA GLU A 17 -7.28 -8.76 1.88
C GLU A 17 -7.02 -7.24 1.81
N VAL A 18 -6.82 -6.75 0.58
CA VAL A 18 -6.56 -5.33 0.30
C VAL A 18 -7.82 -4.70 -0.28
N LYS A 19 -8.38 -3.71 0.43
CA LYS A 19 -9.51 -2.91 -0.04
C LYS A 19 -9.02 -1.58 -0.58
N THR A 20 -9.22 -1.37 -1.88
CA THR A 20 -8.76 -0.18 -2.58
C THR A 20 -9.94 0.76 -2.90
N LYS A 21 -9.84 2.01 -2.45
CA LYS A 21 -10.72 3.10 -2.89
C LYS A 21 -9.94 4.03 -3.82
N ILE A 22 -10.23 3.97 -5.11
CA ILE A 22 -9.65 4.86 -6.12
C ILE A 22 -10.12 6.30 -5.90
N ILE A 23 -9.17 7.24 -5.97
CA ILE A 23 -9.40 8.68 -5.83
C ILE A 23 -8.88 9.37 -7.09
N GLU A 24 -9.74 10.14 -7.75
CA GLU A 24 -9.40 10.85 -8.98
C GLU A 24 -8.74 12.21 -8.72
N ASN A 25 -7.93 12.30 -7.67
CA ASN A 25 -7.14 13.49 -7.34
C ASN A 25 -5.77 13.40 -8.02
N GLN A 26 -5.15 14.55 -8.32
CA GLN A 26 -3.86 14.59 -9.00
C GLN A 26 -2.73 14.01 -8.14
N SER A 27 -2.72 14.23 -6.83
CA SER A 27 -1.66 13.77 -5.91
C SER A 27 -2.00 12.46 -5.20
N LEU A 28 -3.18 12.36 -4.58
CA LEU A 28 -3.68 11.15 -3.93
C LEU A 28 -4.40 10.27 -4.96
N LYS A 29 -3.97 9.01 -5.12
CA LYS A 29 -4.50 8.07 -6.10
C LYS A 29 -5.44 7.03 -5.50
N ALA A 30 -5.15 6.59 -4.28
CA ALA A 30 -6.04 5.68 -3.59
C ALA A 30 -5.89 5.77 -2.07
N ILE A 31 -6.96 5.35 -1.39
CA ILE A 31 -6.93 5.00 0.03
C ILE A 31 -7.03 3.48 0.12
N ILE A 32 -6.13 2.88 0.89
CA ILE A 32 -6.00 1.44 1.08
C ILE A 32 -6.41 1.06 2.50
N GLY A 33 -7.18 -0.02 2.60
CA GLY A 33 -7.45 -0.74 3.85
C GLY A 33 -6.88 -2.15 3.76
N LEU A 34 -6.22 -2.60 4.83
CA LEU A 34 -5.65 -3.93 4.96
C LEU A 34 -6.45 -4.70 6.00
N ASN A 35 -6.99 -5.84 5.62
CA ASN A 35 -7.72 -6.72 6.51
C ASN A 35 -6.85 -7.94 6.84
N PHE A 36 -6.46 -8.05 8.10
CA PHE A 36 -5.61 -9.13 8.62
C PHE A 36 -6.44 -10.29 9.18
N GLY A 37 -7.78 -10.23 9.10
CA GLY A 37 -8.70 -11.17 9.72
C GLY A 37 -9.33 -10.56 10.98
N PRO A 38 -8.72 -10.71 12.18
CA PRO A 38 -9.30 -10.23 13.42
C PRO A 38 -9.25 -8.70 13.57
N PHE A 39 -8.46 -8.01 12.74
CA PHE A 39 -8.41 -6.55 12.73
C PHE A 39 -8.21 -6.02 11.31
N THR A 40 -8.61 -4.75 11.11
CA THR A 40 -8.44 -4.03 9.86
C THR A 40 -7.68 -2.73 10.12
N VAL A 41 -6.64 -2.47 9.34
CA VAL A 41 -5.91 -1.21 9.35
C VAL A 41 -6.36 -0.39 8.15
N LYS A 42 -6.88 0.81 8.39
CA LYS A 42 -7.36 1.72 7.33
C LYS A 42 -6.47 2.96 7.25
N GLY A 43 -6.48 3.62 6.09
CA GLY A 43 -5.87 4.94 5.93
C GLY A 43 -4.46 4.93 5.34
N PHE A 44 -4.03 3.79 4.80
CA PHE A 44 -2.90 3.78 3.88
C PHE A 44 -3.24 4.62 2.63
N ARG A 45 -2.25 5.29 2.07
CA ARG A 45 -2.43 6.16 0.91
C ARG A 45 -1.46 5.75 -0.20
N ILE A 46 -1.97 5.65 -1.42
CA ILE A 46 -1.15 5.62 -2.63
C ILE A 46 -1.15 7.02 -3.20
N SER A 47 0.01 7.66 -3.26
CA SER A 47 0.16 9.03 -3.73
C SER A 47 1.28 9.13 -4.75
N LYS A 48 1.23 10.14 -5.62
CA LYS A 48 2.41 10.55 -6.38
C LYS A 48 3.49 11.03 -5.41
N SER A 49 4.68 10.47 -5.57
CA SER A 49 5.91 10.96 -4.99
C SER A 49 6.19 12.36 -5.51
N LYS A 50 6.92 13.11 -4.69
CA LYS A 50 7.59 14.36 -5.11
C LYS A 50 9.08 14.13 -5.36
N TYR A 51 9.56 12.91 -5.12
CA TYR A 51 10.96 12.52 -5.16
C TYR A 51 11.15 11.35 -6.13
N VAL A 52 12.14 11.49 -7.00
CA VAL A 52 12.64 10.39 -7.83
C VAL A 52 13.42 9.45 -6.91
N PRO A 53 13.19 8.12 -6.93
CA PRO A 53 14.02 7.20 -6.15
C PRO A 53 15.49 7.27 -6.58
N ASP A 54 16.42 7.21 -5.62
CA ASP A 54 17.88 7.29 -5.83
C ASP A 54 18.43 6.21 -6.78
N SER A 55 17.69 5.11 -6.97
CA SER A 55 18.07 4.02 -7.89
C SER A 55 17.79 4.34 -9.37
N GLY A 56 17.13 5.46 -9.70
CA GLY A 56 16.72 5.78 -11.07
C GLY A 56 15.67 4.83 -11.67
N GLU A 57 15.28 3.78 -10.95
CA GLU A 57 14.27 2.82 -11.38
C GLU A 57 12.88 3.40 -11.15
N LYS A 58 12.29 3.88 -12.24
CA LYS A 58 10.85 4.16 -12.29
C LYS A 58 10.14 2.83 -12.12
N THR A 59 9.37 2.67 -11.05
CA THR A 59 8.36 1.60 -11.04
C THR A 59 7.48 1.79 -12.28
N LYS A 60 6.96 0.69 -12.86
CA LYS A 60 6.12 0.71 -14.07
C LYS A 60 4.97 1.73 -14.02
N ASN A 61 4.59 2.19 -12.82
CA ASN A 61 3.46 3.08 -12.54
C ASN A 61 3.84 4.54 -12.26
N GLY A 62 5.09 4.92 -12.54
CA GLY A 62 5.63 6.22 -12.15
C GLY A 62 5.98 6.24 -10.66
N GLU A 63 6.35 7.42 -10.16
CA GLU A 63 6.81 7.59 -8.78
C GLU A 63 5.60 7.51 -7.83
N LEU A 64 5.03 6.32 -7.58
CA LEU A 64 3.95 6.14 -6.60
C LEU A 64 4.50 5.66 -5.27
N TRP A 65 4.05 6.28 -4.19
CA TRP A 65 4.44 5.94 -2.83
C TRP A 65 3.26 5.40 -2.04
N ILE A 66 3.52 4.33 -1.29
CA ILE A 66 2.62 3.83 -0.25
C ILE A 66 3.00 4.51 1.05
N VAL A 67 2.08 5.31 1.58
CA VAL A 67 2.25 6.04 2.83
C VAL A 67 1.37 5.37 3.90
N PRO A 68 1.95 4.92 5.03
CA PRO A 68 1.18 4.34 6.11
C PRO A 68 0.22 5.38 6.74
N PRO A 69 -0.85 4.91 7.42
CA PRO A 69 -1.69 5.78 8.21
C PRO A 69 -0.86 6.50 9.28
N SER A 70 -1.21 7.76 9.54
CA SER A 70 -0.59 8.58 10.55
C SER A 70 -1.60 9.51 11.21
N TYR A 71 -1.32 9.92 12.44
CA TYR A 71 -2.06 10.97 13.14
C TYR A 71 -1.16 12.18 13.38
N LYS A 72 -1.79 13.34 13.54
CA LYS A 72 -1.11 14.58 13.90
C LYS A 72 -1.27 14.81 15.40
N ASP A 73 -0.17 15.01 16.12
CA ASP A 73 -0.21 15.37 17.53
C ASP A 73 -0.57 16.85 17.74
N SER A 74 -0.74 17.27 19.00
CA SER A 74 -1.03 18.66 19.36
C SER A 74 0.09 19.63 18.99
N GLY A 75 1.33 19.15 18.87
CA GLY A 75 2.50 19.91 18.40
C GLY A 75 2.62 20.00 16.89
N GLY A 76 1.70 19.36 16.15
CA GLY A 76 1.64 19.36 14.71
C GLY A 76 2.56 18.38 13.99
N ARG A 77 3.24 17.48 14.72
CA ARG A 77 4.06 16.41 14.15
C ARG A 77 3.18 15.23 13.75
N TYR A 78 3.54 14.57 12.66
CA TYR A 78 2.86 13.38 12.19
C TYR A 78 3.57 12.12 12.66
N HIS A 79 2.80 11.19 13.22
CA HIS A 79 3.29 9.92 13.75
C HIS A 79 2.61 8.77 13.01
N PRO A 80 3.35 7.85 12.38
CA PRO A 80 2.76 6.68 11.74
C PRO A 80 2.11 5.78 12.80
N THR A 81 0.92 5.26 12.51
CA THR A 81 0.21 4.31 13.38
C THR A 81 0.47 2.86 13.02
N PHE A 82 1.18 2.62 11.91
CA PHE A 82 1.52 1.30 11.42
C PHE A 82 2.99 1.25 11.01
N PHE A 83 3.68 0.21 11.46
CA PHE A 83 5.05 -0.10 11.03
C PHE A 83 5.27 -1.61 11.07
N ILE A 84 6.09 -2.10 10.13
CA ILE A 84 6.63 -3.47 10.17
C ILE A 84 8.15 -3.32 10.35
N PRO A 85 8.74 -3.85 11.44
CA PRO A 85 10.17 -3.73 11.70
C PRO A 85 11.05 -4.40 10.64
N HIS A 86 10.60 -5.55 10.11
CA HIS A 86 11.32 -6.33 9.12
C HIS A 86 11.16 -5.71 7.74
N LYS A 87 12.27 -5.30 7.13
CA LYS A 87 12.28 -4.59 5.85
C LYS A 87 11.75 -5.46 4.71
N GLU A 88 12.03 -6.75 4.76
CA GLU A 88 11.64 -7.74 3.77
C GLU A 88 10.11 -7.93 3.78
N LEU A 89 9.52 -8.14 4.95
CA LEU A 89 8.06 -8.23 5.11
C LEU A 89 7.36 -6.92 4.75
N TRP A 90 7.97 -5.77 5.07
CA TRP A 90 7.45 -4.49 4.64
C TRP A 90 7.46 -4.33 3.11
N GLN A 91 8.52 -4.79 2.46
CA GLN A 91 8.60 -4.78 1.00
C GLN A 91 7.55 -5.70 0.38
N GLU A 92 7.42 -6.93 0.89
CA GLU A 92 6.41 -7.88 0.44
C GLU A 92 4.98 -7.31 0.57
N LEU A 93 4.68 -6.65 1.69
CA LEU A 93 3.38 -5.99 1.87
C LEU A 93 3.15 -4.86 0.86
N LYS A 94 4.17 -4.05 0.57
CA LYS A 94 4.07 -2.98 -0.42
C LYS A 94 3.79 -3.53 -1.81
N ASP A 95 4.48 -4.60 -2.19
CA ASP A 95 4.32 -5.23 -3.50
C ASP A 95 2.91 -5.84 -3.66
N HIS A 96 2.41 -6.49 -2.60
CA HIS A 96 1.03 -6.99 -2.54
C HIS A 96 -0.01 -5.87 -2.66
N ILE A 97 0.16 -4.78 -1.91
CA ILE A 97 -0.72 -3.59 -2.00
C ILE A 97 -0.71 -3.00 -3.41
N MET A 98 0.45 -2.87 -4.04
CA MET A 98 0.56 -2.30 -5.37
C MET A 98 -0.13 -3.17 -6.41
N THR A 99 0.06 -4.49 -6.32
CA THR A 99 -0.61 -5.48 -7.19
C THR A 99 -2.13 -5.35 -7.10
N GLU A 100 -2.68 -5.29 -5.89
CA GLU A 100 -4.13 -5.15 -5.68
C GLU A 100 -4.66 -3.77 -6.09
N TYR A 101 -3.85 -2.72 -5.94
CA TYR A 101 -4.17 -1.39 -6.45
C TYR A 101 -4.26 -1.36 -7.98
N GLU A 102 -3.31 -1.96 -8.70
CA GLU A 102 -3.32 -2.01 -10.17
C GLU A 102 -4.58 -2.71 -10.69
N LYS A 103 -4.93 -3.86 -10.10
CA LYS A 103 -6.18 -4.57 -10.42
C LYS A 103 -7.40 -3.68 -10.21
N ALA A 104 -7.45 -2.95 -9.10
CA ALA A 104 -8.55 -2.06 -8.78
C ALA A 104 -8.63 -0.83 -9.73
N VAL A 105 -7.49 -0.30 -10.17
CA VAL A 105 -7.41 0.76 -11.18
C VAL A 105 -8.00 0.28 -12.50
N ASP A 106 -7.56 -0.88 -12.98
CA ASP A 106 -8.05 -1.45 -14.23
C ASP A 106 -9.56 -1.69 -14.18
N ALA A 107 -10.05 -2.31 -13.10
CA ALA A 107 -11.48 -2.53 -12.90
C ALA A 107 -12.28 -1.22 -12.84
N HIS A 108 -11.78 -0.20 -12.13
CA HIS A 108 -12.43 1.11 -12.02
C HIS A 108 -12.56 1.80 -13.38
N TYR A 109 -11.48 1.84 -14.17
CA TYR A 109 -11.52 2.51 -15.48
C TYR A 109 -12.30 1.72 -16.52
N ARG A 110 -12.24 0.37 -16.52
CA ARG A 110 -13.11 -0.45 -17.40
C ARG A 110 -14.59 -0.18 -17.13
N LYS A 111 -14.98 -0.19 -15.85
CA LYS A 111 -16.35 0.12 -15.43
C LYS A 111 -16.77 1.54 -15.81
N ARG A 112 -15.87 2.52 -15.62
CA ARG A 112 -16.14 3.92 -15.96
C ARG A 112 -16.28 4.15 -17.48
N LEU A 113 -15.52 3.41 -18.28
CA LEU A 113 -15.47 3.55 -19.74
C LEU A 113 -16.40 2.59 -20.48
N ASN A 114 -17.22 1.80 -19.79
CA ASN A 114 -18.11 0.78 -20.36
C ASN A 114 -17.38 -0.22 -21.29
N MET A 115 -16.16 -0.63 -20.93
CA MET A 115 -15.41 -1.63 -21.71
C MET A 115 -15.79 -3.06 -21.29
N PRO A 116 -15.95 -4.01 -22.23
CA PRO A 116 -16.26 -5.41 -21.93
C PRO A 116 -15.09 -6.12 -21.22
N GLU A 117 -15.41 -7.10 -20.36
CA GLU A 117 -14.42 -8.03 -19.79
C GLU A 117 -13.97 -9.03 -20.86
N PHE A 118 -12.67 -9.26 -20.99
CA PHE A 118 -12.07 -10.27 -21.86
C PHE A 118 -11.60 -11.47 -21.04
#